data_AF-A0A520PVN4-F1
#
_entry.id   AF-A0A520PVN4-F1
#
_cell.length_a   1.000
_cell.length_b   1.000
_cell.length_c   1.000
_cell.angle_alpha   90.00
_cell.angle_beta   90.00
_cell.angle_gamma   90.00
#
_symmetry.space_group_name_H-M   'P 1'
#
loop_
_entity.id
_entity.type
_entity.pdbx_description
1 polymer ?
#
loop_
_entity_poly.entity_id
_entity_poly.type
_entity_poly.pdbx_seq_one_letter_code
_entity_poly.pdbx_strand_id
1 'polypeptide(L)' 'MAKKTSVKVRLVPEAKPNSSFFYYVKKPNAGEKAKVKLKVKKYNPDTRKHEVFVEKKLPPHSK' A
#
# COMPACT_ATOMS: atom_id res chain seq x y z
N MET A 1 -16.76 -10.46 17.78
CA MET A 1 -15.44 -9.81 17.66
C MET A 1 -15.53 -8.71 16.60
N ALA A 2 -15.49 -7.43 16.99
CA ALA A 2 -15.60 -6.33 16.04
C ALA A 2 -14.39 -6.36 15.09
N LYS A 3 -14.63 -6.61 13.79
CA LYS A 3 -13.56 -6.54 12.79
C LYS A 3 -13.02 -5.11 12.79
N LYS A 4 -11.69 -4.96 12.81
CA LYS A 4 -11.04 -3.65 12.73
C LYS A 4 -11.57 -2.91 11.50
N THR A 5 -12.05 -1.69 11.70
CA THR A 5 -12.66 -0.84 10.67
C THR A 5 -11.66 -0.44 9.58
N SER A 6 -10.36 -0.43 9.90
CA SER A 6 -9.28 -0.12 8.97
C SER A 6 -8.19 -1.19 8.94
N VAL A 7 -7.66 -1.43 7.75
CA VAL A 7 -6.53 -2.32 7.46
C VAL A 7 -5.34 -1.46 7.05
N LYS A 8 -4.16 -1.73 7.60
CA LYS A 8 -2.92 -1.13 7.12
C LYS A 8 -2.49 -1.85 5.84
N VAL A 9 -2.15 -1.09 4.81
CA VAL A 9 -1.75 -1.57 3.50
C VAL A 9 -0.40 -0.97 3.15
N ARG A 10 0.43 -1.72 2.42
CA ARG A 10 1.73 -1.26 1.91
C ARG A 10 1.57 -0.80 0.46
N LEU A 11 2.03 0.39 0.15
CA LEU A 11 2.19 0.90 -1.20
C LEU A 11 3.64 0.66 -1.65
N VAL A 12 3.83 -0.10 -2.72
CA VAL A 12 5.14 -0.39 -3.33
C VAL A 12 5.21 0.23 -4.73
N PRO A 13 6.38 0.71 -5.17
CA PRO A 13 6.51 1.27 -6.51
C PRO A 13 6.35 0.17 -7.58
N GLU A 14 5.64 0.48 -8.66
CA GLU A 14 5.33 -0.46 -9.75
C GLU A 14 6.58 -0.89 -10.51
N ALA A 15 7.50 0.06 -10.74
CA ALA A 15 8.75 -0.18 -11.46
C ALA A 15 9.73 -1.09 -10.71
N LYS A 16 9.71 -1.05 -9.37
CA LYS A 16 10.61 -1.83 -8.51
C LYS A 16 9.86 -2.34 -7.27
N PRO A 17 9.10 -3.45 -7.36
CA PRO A 17 8.32 -3.96 -6.23
C PRO A 17 9.17 -4.42 -5.04
N ASN A 18 10.48 -4.63 -5.24
CA ASN A 18 11.46 -4.97 -4.20
C ASN A 18 12.20 -3.75 -3.63
N SER A 19 11.83 -2.52 -4.02
CA SER A 19 12.43 -1.32 -3.46
C SER A 19 12.17 -1.20 -1.96
N SER A 20 13.18 -0.77 -1.22
CA SER A 20 13.09 -0.49 0.22
C SER A 20 12.18 0.68 0.57
N PHE A 21 11.73 1.46 -0.43
CA PHE A 21 10.82 2.58 -0.24
C PHE A 21 9.37 2.16 -0.42
N PHE A 22 8.64 2.14 0.69
CA PHE A 22 7.23 1.81 0.75
C PHE A 22 6.49 2.78 1.66
N TYR A 23 5.23 3.06 1.31
CA TYR A 23 4.36 3.90 2.12
C TYR A 23 3.28 3.07 2.79
N TYR A 24 2.96 3.37 4.05
CA TYR A 24 1.84 2.76 4.74
C TYR A 24 0.59 3.64 4.61
N VAL A 25 -0.54 3.01 4.29
CA VAL A 25 -1.85 3.68 4.21
C VAL A 25 -2.88 2.86 5.00
N LYS A 26 -3.79 3.55 5.70
CA LYS A 26 -4.95 2.92 6.32
C LYS A 26 -6.11 2.94 5.33
N LYS A 27 -6.64 1.77 5.01
CA LYS A 27 -7.79 1.59 4.13
C LYS A 27 -8.98 1.06 4.93
N PRO A 28 -10.21 1.51 4.67
CA PRO A 28 -11.39 0.90 5.29
C PRO A 28 -11.53 -0.56 4.85
N ASN A 29 -11.86 -1.44 5.80
CA ASN A 29 -12.02 -2.87 5.56
C ASN A 29 -13.40 -3.22 4.95
N ALA A 30 -14.36 -2.29 5.00
CA ALA A 30 -15.74 -2.49 4.58
C ALA A 30 -16.18 -1.38 3.60
N GLY A 31 -17.01 -1.76 2.62
CA GLY A 31 -17.57 -0.86 1.60
C GLY A 31 -16.98 -1.03 0.18
N GLU A 32 -17.54 -0.33 -0.80
CA GLU A 32 -17.07 -0.32 -2.20
C GLU A 32 -15.60 0.06 -2.33
N LYS A 33 -15.14 1.02 -1.51
CA LYS A 33 -13.75 1.51 -1.48
C LYS A 33 -12.73 0.46 -1.02
N ALA A 34 -13.16 -0.64 -0.42
CA ALA A 34 -12.26 -1.75 -0.03
C ALA A 34 -11.80 -2.59 -1.24
N LYS A 35 -12.66 -2.74 -2.26
CA LYS A 35 -12.40 -3.58 -3.43
C LYS A 35 -11.46 -2.92 -4.45
N VAL A 36 -11.43 -1.58 -4.51
CA VAL A 36 -10.60 -0.84 -5.48
C VAL A 36 -9.15 -0.81 -5.02
N LYS A 37 -8.21 -1.30 -5.85
CA LYS A 37 -6.77 -1.22 -5.56
C LYS A 37 -6.28 0.22 -5.69
N LEU A 38 -5.60 0.73 -4.66
CA LEU A 38 -5.04 2.09 -4.70
C LEU A 38 -3.82 2.15 -5.63
N LYS A 39 -3.84 3.11 -6.55
CA LYS A 39 -2.70 3.53 -7.37
C LYS A 39 -2.50 5.02 -7.17
N VAL A 40 -1.34 5.42 -6.66
CA VAL A 40 -1.06 6.84 -6.36
C VAL A 40 0.33 7.20 -6.89
N LYS A 41 0.46 8.36 -7.55
CA LYS A 41 1.76 8.92 -7.90
C LYS A 41 2.40 9.50 -6.66
N LYS A 42 3.54 8.97 -6.23
CA LYS A 42 4.32 9.50 -5.11
C LYS A 42 5.79 9.63 -5.48
N TYR A 43 6.48 10.51 -4.77
CA TYR A 43 7.91 10.69 -4.93
C TYR A 43 8.66 9.45 -4.44
N ASN A 44 9.54 8.91 -5.29
CA ASN A 44 10.47 7.86 -4.91
C ASN A 44 11.87 8.49 -4.72
N PRO A 45 12.43 8.49 -3.50
CA PRO A 45 13.76 9.06 -3.26
C PRO A 45 14.90 8.25 -3.90
N ASP A 46 14.68 6.96 -4.24
CA ASP A 46 15.66 6.10 -4.93
C ASP A 46 15.90 6.57 -6.37
N THR A 47 14.81 6.82 -7.10
CA THR A 47 14.86 7.25 -8.51
C THR A 47 14.76 8.76 -8.69
N ARG A 48 14.57 9.50 -7.59
CA ARG A 48 14.37 10.96 -7.51
C ARG A 48 13.22 11.46 -8.41
N LYS A 49 12.23 10.60 -8.67
CA LYS A 49 11.11 10.86 -9.58
C LYS A 49 9.78 10.48 -8.95
N HIS A 50 8.70 11.04 -9.48
CA HIS A 50 7.35 10.62 -9.12
C HIS A 50 6.98 9.36 -9.88
N GLU A 51 6.78 8.27 -9.14
CA GLU A 51 6.42 6.96 -9.69
C GLU A 51 5.04 6.54 -9.21
N VAL A 52 4.43 5.59 -9.92
CA VAL A 52 3.17 4.99 -9.51
C VAL A 52 3.43 3.95 -8.42
N PHE A 53 2.80 4.14 -7.27
CA PHE A 53 2.80 3.20 -6.17
C PHE A 53 1.50 2.42 -6.17
N VAL A 54 1.62 1.09 -6.06
CA VAL A 54 0.53 0.13 -6.08
C VAL A 54 0.37 -0.53 -4.71
N GLU A 55 -0.87 -0.73 -4.31
CA GLU A 55 -1.24 -1.45 -3.09
C GLU A 55 -0.84 -2.94 -3.16
N LYS A 56 -0.07 -3.37 -2.15
CA LYS A 56 0.31 -4.75 -1.90
C LYS A 56 -0.02 -5.12 -0.45
N LYS A 57 -0.39 -6.37 -0.23
CA LYS A 57 -0.73 -6.89 1.11
C LYS A 57 0.51 -6.83 2.01
N LEU A 58 0.29 -6.53 3.29
CA LEU A 58 1.36 -6.65 4.28
C LEU A 58 1.84 -8.11 4.36
N PRO A 59 3.16 -8.34 4.51
CA PRO A 59 3.63 -9.68 4.85
C PRO A 59 2.94 -10.12 6.15
N PRO A 60 2.51 -11.38 6.24
CA PRO A 60 1.99 -11.90 7.49
C PRO A 60 3.06 -11.70 8.57
N HIS A 61 2.71 -11.05 9.66
CA HIS A 61 3.57 -11.08 10.84
C HIS A 61 3.63 -12.54 11.25
N SER A 62 4.82 -13.14 11.16
CA SER A 62 5.06 -14.46 11.74
C SER A 62 4.73 -14.36 13.22
N LYS A 63 3.96 -15.34 13.68
CA LYS A 63 3.46 -15.41 15.05
C LYS A 63 4.62 -15.71 16.01
#